data_AF-A0A1R3KUC5-F1
#
_entry.id   AF-A0A1R3KUC5-F1
#
_cell.length_a   1.000
_cell.length_b   1.000
_cell.length_c   1.000
_cell.angle_alpha   90.00
_cell.angle_beta   90.00
_cell.angle_gamma   90.00
#
_symmetry.space_group_name_H-M   'P 1'
#
loop_
_entity.id
_entity.type
_entity.pdbx_description
1 polymer ?
#
loop_
_entity_poly.entity_id
_entity_poly.type
_entity_poly.pdbx_seq_one_letter_code
_entity_poly.pdbx_strand_id
1 'polypeptide(L)' 'ISRCGKLISIRASNGRDVLAKVVGECNSRRGCDITNGFQPPCGNNVIAASPAVFRLLRLQGGGNTTVTVSWK' A
#
# COMPACT_ATOMS: atom_id res chain seq x y z
N ILE A 1 -5.00 3.51 -14.61
CA ILE A 1 -5.82 2.27 -14.60
C ILE A 1 -5.09 0.99 -15.06
N SER A 2 -3.83 1.05 -15.52
CA SER A 2 -3.12 -0.09 -16.13
C SER A 2 -2.84 -1.31 -15.24
N ARG A 3 -3.02 -1.18 -13.91
CA ARG A 3 -2.72 -2.23 -12.91
C ARG A 3 -3.96 -2.75 -12.16
N CYS A 4 -5.13 -2.13 -12.34
CA CYS A 4 -6.35 -2.57 -11.64
C CYS A 4 -6.64 -4.05 -11.90
N GLY A 5 -6.91 -4.80 -10.83
CA GLY A 5 -7.18 -6.22 -10.88
C GLY A 5 -5.97 -7.13 -11.11
N LYS A 6 -4.79 -6.57 -11.42
CA LYS A 6 -3.56 -7.33 -11.61
C LYS A 6 -2.91 -7.63 -10.26
N LEU A 7 -2.16 -8.73 -10.22
CA LEU A 7 -1.31 -9.06 -9.08
C LEU A 7 0.02 -8.33 -9.20
N ILE A 8 0.54 -7.89 -8.05
CA ILE A 8 1.91 -7.42 -7.88
C ILE A 8 2.60 -8.29 -6.83
N SER A 9 3.88 -8.54 -7.01
CA SER A 9 4.71 -9.19 -6.00
C SER A 9 5.33 -8.10 -5.13
N ILE A 10 5.04 -8.11 -3.83
CA ILE A 10 5.59 -7.19 -2.83
C ILE A 10 6.63 -7.95 -2.03
N ARG A 11 7.86 -7.43 -1.96
CA ARG A 11 8.99 -8.03 -1.24
C ARG A 11 9.47 -7.13 -0.11
N ALA A 12 9.52 -7.67 1.09
CA ALA A 12 10.03 -6.99 2.28
C ALA A 12 11.53 -7.26 2.49
N SER A 13 12.18 -6.40 3.28
CA SER A 13 13.61 -6.52 3.63
C SER A 13 13.95 -7.79 4.40
N ASN A 14 12.98 -8.40 5.09
CA ASN A 14 13.13 -9.69 5.77
C ASN A 14 13.14 -10.90 4.80
N GLY A 15 13.18 -10.66 3.49
CA GLY A 15 13.26 -11.69 2.44
C GLY A 15 11.93 -12.31 2.06
N ARG A 16 10.82 -11.99 2.75
CA ARG A 16 9.49 -12.50 2.44
C ARG A 16 8.85 -11.74 1.30
N ASP A 17 8.02 -12.44 0.55
CA ASP A 17 7.22 -11.90 -0.53
C ASP A 17 5.76 -12.36 -0.46
N VAL A 18 4.88 -11.56 -1.06
CA VAL A 18 3.44 -11.87 -1.16
C VAL A 18 2.89 -11.34 -2.48
N LEU A 19 1.96 -12.08 -3.08
CA LEU A 19 1.16 -11.60 -4.19
C LEU A 19 -0.06 -10.85 -3.66
N ALA A 20 -0.26 -9.62 -4.13
CA ALA A 20 -1.40 -8.78 -3.77
C ALA A 20 -2.10 -8.26 -5.01
N LYS A 21 -3.44 -8.21 -4.99
CA LYS A 21 -4.25 -7.64 -6.06
C LYS A 21 -4.39 -6.14 -5.88
N VAL A 22 -4.15 -5.38 -6.95
CA VAL A 22 -4.39 -3.93 -6.97
C VAL A 22 -5.89 -3.67 -7.11
N VAL A 23 -6.49 -3.04 -6.10
CA VAL A 23 -7.95 -2.83 -6.02
C VAL A 23 -8.38 -1.36 -5.99
N GLY A 24 -7.46 -0.42 -5.81
CA GLY A 24 -7.76 0.99 -5.71
C GLY A 24 -6.53 1.86 -5.90
N GLU A 25 -6.73 3.17 -5.79
CA GLU A 25 -5.69 4.18 -5.90
C GLU A 25 -5.48 4.86 -4.54
N CYS A 26 -4.22 5.03 -4.15
CA CYS A 26 -3.84 5.95 -3.08
C CYS A 26 -3.60 7.32 -3.73
N ASN A 27 -4.54 8.25 -3.59
CA ASN A 27 -4.56 9.50 -4.38
C ASN A 27 -3.47 10.47 -3.90
N SER A 28 -2.49 10.76 -4.76
CA SER A 28 -1.38 11.69 -4.48
C SER A 28 -1.61 13.12 -4.98
N ARG A 29 -2.74 13.40 -5.63
CA ARG A 29 -3.07 14.73 -6.19
C ARG A 29 -4.07 15.51 -5.35
N ARG A 30 -4.93 14.82 -4.60
CA ARG A 30 -6.00 15.41 -3.79
C ARG A 30 -6.00 14.85 -2.38
N GLY A 31 -6.40 15.69 -1.44
CA GLY A 31 -6.47 15.42 0.00
C GLY A 31 -6.83 16.71 0.73
N CYS A 32 -6.81 16.67 2.06
CA CYS A 32 -7.15 17.80 2.93
C CYS A 32 -8.55 18.40 2.66
N ASP A 33 -9.49 17.58 2.15
CA ASP A 33 -10.85 17.99 1.86
C ASP A 33 -11.87 17.01 2.49
N ILE A 34 -13.14 17.42 2.53
CA ILE A 34 -14.23 16.64 3.14
C ILE A 34 -14.38 15.26 2.50
N THR A 35 -14.14 15.15 1.19
CA THR A 35 -14.32 13.90 0.45
C THR A 35 -13.26 12.86 0.81
N ASN A 36 -12.09 13.31 1.26
CA ASN A 36 -10.99 12.46 1.73
C ASN A 36 -10.93 12.37 3.27
N GLY A 37 -11.98 12.82 3.98
CA GLY A 37 -11.99 12.83 5.45
C GLY A 37 -10.88 13.67 6.05
N PHE A 38 -10.48 14.75 5.37
CA PHE A 38 -9.38 15.65 5.72
C PHE A 38 -8.00 14.98 5.83
N GLN A 39 -7.84 13.75 5.33
CA GLN A 39 -6.53 13.10 5.24
C GLN A 39 -5.67 13.78 4.16
N PRO A 40 -4.35 13.93 4.39
CA PRO A 40 -3.45 14.52 3.39
C PRO A 40 -3.38 13.66 2.12
N PRO A 41 -2.95 14.24 0.98
CA PRO A 41 -2.64 13.45 -0.21
C PRO A 41 -1.64 12.33 0.10
N CYS A 42 -1.80 11.21 -0.58
CA CYS A 42 -0.92 10.07 -0.44
C CYS A 42 0.48 10.34 -1.02
N GLY A 43 1.51 9.70 -0.46
CA GLY A 43 2.86 9.71 -1.04
C GLY A 43 2.88 9.06 -2.43
N ASN A 44 3.72 9.57 -3.33
CA ASN A 44 3.82 9.09 -4.71
C ASN A 44 4.45 7.69 -4.86
N ASN A 45 5.07 7.16 -3.81
CA ASN A 45 5.76 5.88 -3.76
C ASN A 45 5.16 4.93 -2.70
N VAL A 46 3.87 5.08 -2.39
CA VAL A 46 3.18 4.34 -1.33
C VAL A 46 2.30 3.22 -1.89
N ILE A 47 2.40 2.04 -1.29
CA ILE A 47 1.41 0.96 -1.43
C ILE A 47 0.58 0.91 -0.14
N ALA A 48 -0.65 1.44 -0.19
CA ALA A 48 -1.62 1.27 0.89
C ALA A 48 -2.15 -0.18 0.85
N ALA A 49 -1.73 -1.00 1.81
CA ALA A 49 -1.98 -2.43 1.81
C ALA A 49 -2.95 -2.84 2.93
N SER A 50 -3.72 -3.91 2.69
CA SER A 50 -4.60 -4.48 3.71
C SER A 50 -3.79 -5.12 4.85
N PRO A 51 -4.38 -5.30 6.05
CA PRO A 51 -3.71 -5.98 7.17
C PRO A 51 -3.20 -7.39 6.83
N ALA A 52 -3.84 -8.06 5.87
CA ALA A 52 -3.44 -9.39 5.41
C ALA A 52 -2.04 -9.38 4.76
N VAL A 53 -1.67 -8.33 4.02
CA VAL A 53 -0.35 -8.18 3.38
C VAL A 53 0.74 -8.13 4.45
N PHE A 54 0.56 -7.30 5.48
CA PHE A 54 1.50 -7.21 6.61
C PHE A 54 1.65 -8.55 7.34
N ARG A 55 0.53 -9.23 7.60
CA ARG A 55 0.53 -10.54 8.27
C ARG A 55 1.29 -11.60 7.48
N LEU A 56 1.10 -11.68 6.16
CA LEU A 56 1.79 -12.64 5.29
C LEU A 56 3.28 -12.34 5.16
N LEU A 57 3.65 -11.06 5.12
CA LEU A 57 5.04 -10.62 5.15
C LEU A 57 5.70 -10.74 6.54
N ARG A 58 4.94 -11.15 7.58
CA ARG A 58 5.38 -11.18 8.98
C ARG A 58 5.98 -9.85 9.43
N LEU A 59 5.33 -8.75 9.06
CA LEU A 59 5.68 -7.40 9.50
C LEU A 59 4.71 -6.98 10.59
N GLN A 60 5.20 -6.21 11.58
CA GLN A 60 4.31 -5.54 12.51
C GLN A 60 3.60 -4.42 11.73
N GLY A 61 2.28 -4.53 11.61
CA GLY A 61 1.44 -3.52 10.98
C GLY A 61 0.60 -2.79 12.03
N GLY A 62 0.38 -1.49 11.83
CA GLY A 62 -0.41 -0.61 12.70
C GLY A 62 -0.68 0.72 12.00
N GLY A 63 -1.58 1.54 12.57
CA GLY A 63 -2.19 2.70 11.88
C GLY A 63 -1.20 3.70 11.24
N ASN A 64 0.01 3.81 11.78
CA ASN A 64 1.07 4.71 11.27
C ASN A 64 2.37 3.97 10.91
N THR A 65 2.35 2.65 10.75
CA THR A 65 3.57 1.88 10.47
C THR A 65 3.85 1.84 8.97
N THR A 66 4.94 2.49 8.56
CA THR A 66 5.46 2.43 7.19
C THR A 66 6.70 1.54 7.15
N VAL A 67 6.77 0.67 6.15
CA VAL A 67 7.94 -0.18 5.90
C VAL A 67 8.44 -0.01 4.47
N THR A 68 9.75 -0.06 4.27
CA THR A 68 10.33 -0.04 2.94
C THR A 68 10.23 -1.41 2.28
N VAL A 69 9.67 -1.45 1.07
CA VAL A 69 9.47 -2.67 0.26
C VAL A 69 9.88 -2.41 -1.19
N SER A 70 10.10 -3.48 -1.94
CA SER A 70 10.14 -3.44 -3.41
C SER A 70 8.93 -4.16 -3.99
N TRP A 71 8.55 -3.81 -5.22
CA TRP A 71 7.43 -4.46 -5.90
C TRP A 71 7.63 -4.57 -7.41
N LYS A 72 6.96 -5.53 -8.03
CA LYS A 72 6.95 -5.73 -9.49
C LYS A 72 5.59 -6.25 -9.98
#